data_AF-A0A2N6VJI8-F1
#
_entry.id   AF-A0A2N6VJI8-F1
#
_cell.length_a   1.000
_cell.length_b   1.000
_cell.length_c   1.000
_cell.angle_alpha   90.00
_cell.angle_beta   90.00
_cell.angle_gamma   90.00
#
_symmetry.space_group_name_H-M   'P 1'
#
loop_
_entity.id
_entity.type
_entity.pdbx_description
1 polymer ?
#
loop_
_entity_poly.entity_id
_entity_poly.type
_entity_poly.pdbx_seq_one_letter_code
_entity_poly.pdbx_strand_id
1 'polypeptide(L)'
;HSTGGVGDKITLPLAPLVAVFDVAVPQLSGRGLGHTGGTLDKLEAIPGWHGAISTEGIVKQLDEVGAIICETTEGLAPADK
;
A
#
# COMPACT_ATOMS: atom_id res chain seq x y z
N HIS A 1 7.24 1.14 -6.57
CA HIS A 1 7.67 2.26 -5.69
C HIS A 1 7.81 3.54 -6.53
N SER A 2 7.38 4.68 -6.01
CA SER A 2 7.49 6.00 -6.65
C SER A 2 8.31 6.91 -5.75
N THR A 3 9.22 7.72 -6.33
CA THR A 3 10.10 8.62 -5.57
C THR A 3 9.38 9.85 -5.00
N GLY A 4 8.06 9.95 -5.21
CA GLY A 4 7.24 11.08 -4.81
C GLY A 4 6.79 11.91 -6.01
N GLY A 5 5.58 12.46 -5.93
CA GLY A 5 4.97 13.25 -6.99
C GLY A 5 3.63 13.85 -6.57
N VAL A 6 3.28 14.99 -7.16
CA VAL A 6 1.97 15.62 -6.94
C VAL A 6 0.92 14.88 -7.76
N GLY A 7 -0.08 14.30 -7.08
CA GLY A 7 -1.18 13.63 -7.77
C GLY A 7 -0.85 12.27 -8.39
N ASP A 8 0.31 11.68 -8.08
CA ASP A 8 0.64 10.33 -8.50
C ASP A 8 -0.35 9.33 -7.89
N LYS A 9 -1.16 8.71 -8.75
CA LYS A 9 -2.20 7.75 -8.37
C LYS A 9 -1.92 6.36 -8.94
N ILE A 10 -0.78 6.12 -9.58
CA ILE A 10 -0.53 4.90 -10.38
C ILE A 10 -0.69 3.63 -9.55
N THR A 11 -0.30 3.65 -8.28
CA THR A 11 -0.46 2.50 -7.37
C THR A 11 -1.91 2.03 -7.27
N LEU A 12 -2.88 2.94 -7.30
CA LEU A 12 -4.30 2.63 -7.08
C LEU A 12 -4.91 1.74 -8.17
N PRO A 13 -4.79 2.05 -9.49
CA PRO A 13 -5.23 1.14 -10.54
C PRO A 13 -4.24 0.01 -10.80
N LEU A 14 -2.93 0.21 -10.55
CA LEU A 14 -1.92 -0.80 -10.90
C LEU A 14 -2.01 -2.04 -10.00
N ALA A 15 -2.21 -1.87 -8.69
CA ALA A 15 -2.30 -2.99 -7.77
C ALA A 15 -3.39 -4.02 -8.16
N PRO A 16 -4.67 -3.64 -8.36
CA PRO A 16 -5.69 -4.59 -8.81
C PRO A 16 -5.46 -5.09 -10.24
N LEU A 17 -4.91 -4.25 -11.14
CA LEU A 17 -4.61 -4.67 -12.52
C LEU A 17 -3.56 -5.78 -12.56
N VAL A 18 -2.53 -5.72 -11.73
CA VAL A 18 -1.51 -6.76 -11.67
C VAL A 18 -2.02 -8.02 -10.97
N ALA A 19 -2.84 -7.85 -9.92
CA ALA A 19 -3.42 -8.97 -9.17
C ALA A 19 -4.28 -9.90 -10.03
N VAL A 20 -5.01 -9.39 -11.04
CA VAL A 20 -5.84 -10.22 -11.93
C VAL A 20 -5.02 -11.12 -12.87
N PHE A 21 -3.70 -10.98 -12.91
CA PHE A 21 -2.79 -11.88 -13.61
C PHE A 21 -2.10 -12.88 -12.67
N ASP A 22 -2.68 -13.13 -11.49
CA ASP A 22 -2.17 -14.04 -10.45
C ASP A 22 -0.77 -13.65 -9.93
N VAL A 23 -0.44 -12.36 -10.01
CA VAL A 23 0.82 -11.82 -9.50
C VAL A 23 0.58 -11.19 -8.13
N ALA A 24 1.33 -11.64 -7.12
CA ALA A 24 1.29 -11.06 -5.78
C ALA A 24 1.83 -9.62 -5.75
N VAL A 25 1.06 -8.69 -5.18
CA VAL A 25 1.42 -7.26 -5.07
C VAL A 25 1.51 -6.83 -3.60
N PRO A 26 2.65 -7.04 -2.92
CA PRO A 26 2.89 -6.55 -1.57
C PRO A 26 3.42 -5.11 -1.58
N GLN A 27 2.52 -4.12 -1.63
CA GLN A 27 2.91 -2.71 -1.71
C GLN A 27 2.96 -2.08 -0.31
N LEU A 28 4.18 -1.84 0.19
CA LEU A 28 4.40 -0.93 1.32
C LEU A 28 4.37 0.52 0.81
N SER A 29 3.58 1.37 1.44
CA SER A 29 3.41 2.77 1.06
C SER A 29 3.61 3.69 2.24
N GLY A 30 4.18 4.87 1.97
CA GLY A 30 4.27 5.95 2.93
C GLY A 30 3.11 6.93 2.83
N ARG A 31 3.03 7.79 3.84
CA ARG A 31 2.22 9.01 3.82
C ARG A 31 2.95 10.12 3.07
N GLY A 32 2.18 11.12 2.67
CA GLY A 32 2.68 12.31 2.01
C GLY A 32 3.58 13.15 2.92
N LEU A 33 4.51 13.88 2.31
CA LEU A 33 5.35 14.88 2.98
C LEU A 33 5.06 16.26 2.39
N GLY A 34 4.87 17.27 3.24
CA GLY A 34 4.58 18.65 2.83
C GLY A 34 3.31 18.76 1.99
N HIS A 35 3.40 19.32 0.78
CA HIS A 35 2.25 19.51 -0.12
C HIS A 35 1.91 18.28 -0.97
N THR A 36 2.65 17.19 -0.86
CA THR A 36 2.38 15.95 -1.60
C THR A 36 1.50 15.02 -0.76
N GLY A 37 0.47 14.43 -1.37
CA GLY A 37 -0.32 13.36 -0.75
C GLY A 37 0.23 11.98 -1.12
N GLY A 38 0.44 11.13 -0.12
CA GLY A 38 0.92 9.76 -0.27
C GLY A 38 -0.13 8.82 -0.85
N THR A 39 0.22 7.54 -1.01
CA THR A 39 -0.77 6.53 -1.44
C THR A 39 -1.74 6.23 -0.30
N LEU A 40 -1.24 6.16 0.95
CA LEU A 40 -2.07 5.91 2.12
C LEU A 40 -3.11 7.00 2.35
N ASP A 41 -2.72 8.28 2.28
CA ASP A 41 -3.64 9.41 2.49
C ASP A 41 -4.81 9.40 1.49
N LYS A 42 -4.57 8.90 0.27
CA LYS A 42 -5.61 8.77 -0.76
C LYS A 42 -6.57 7.63 -0.45
N LEU A 43 -6.08 6.53 0.11
CA LEU A 43 -6.91 5.37 0.47
C LEU A 43 -7.73 5.64 1.74
N GLU A 44 -7.22 6.43 2.69
CA GLU A 44 -7.96 6.86 3.88
C GLU A 44 -9.15 7.77 3.59
N ALA A 45 -9.24 8.33 2.39
CA ALA A 45 -10.46 8.99 1.93
C ALA A 45 -11.65 8.01 1.79
N ILE A 46 -11.40 6.69 1.76
CA ILE A 46 -12.43 5.64 1.76
C ILE A 46 -12.85 5.38 3.22
N PRO A 47 -14.13 5.62 3.59
CA PRO A 47 -14.58 5.43 4.97
C PRO A 47 -14.34 4.00 5.47
N GLY A 48 -13.67 3.87 6.63
CA GLY A 48 -13.38 2.59 7.27
C GLY A 48 -12.12 1.88 6.76
N TRP A 49 -11.43 2.42 5.76
CA TRP A 49 -10.14 1.89 5.31
C TRP A 49 -9.01 2.27 6.28
N HIS A 50 -8.09 1.35 6.54
CA HIS A 50 -6.85 1.63 7.27
C HIS A 50 -5.68 0.81 6.71
N GLY A 51 -4.48 1.38 6.75
CA GLY A 51 -3.26 0.74 6.23
C GLY A 51 -2.51 -0.14 7.22
N ALA A 52 -2.87 -0.09 8.51
CA ALA A 52 -2.23 -0.88 9.56
C ALA A 52 -2.69 -2.35 9.52
N ILE A 53 -1.75 -3.27 9.37
CA ILE A 53 -1.99 -4.72 9.31
C ILE A 53 -0.79 -5.49 9.87
N SER A 54 -1.00 -6.69 10.42
CA SER A 54 0.10 -7.55 10.87
C SER A 54 0.78 -8.26 9.69
N THR A 55 1.99 -8.77 9.90
CA THR A 55 2.70 -9.58 8.90
C THR A 55 1.89 -10.80 8.45
N GLU A 56 1.19 -11.46 9.37
CA GLU A 56 0.30 -12.59 9.06
C GLU A 56 -0.90 -12.12 8.23
N GLY A 57 -1.43 -10.94 8.52
CA GLY A 57 -2.49 -10.32 7.73
C GLY A 57 -2.04 -9.99 6.30
N ILE A 58 -0.79 -9.54 6.11
CA ILE A 58 -0.19 -9.33 4.78
C ILE A 58 -0.21 -10.63 3.99
N VAL A 59 0.29 -11.72 4.57
CA VAL A 59 0.34 -13.04 3.91
C VAL A 59 -1.07 -13.48 3.53
N LYS A 60 -2.01 -13.44 4.47
CA LYS A 60 -3.40 -13.83 4.22
C LYS A 60 -4.05 -13.01 3.10
N GLN A 61 -3.83 -11.70 3.09
CA GLN A 61 -4.39 -10.81 2.06
C GLN A 61 -3.82 -11.13 0.67
N LEU A 62 -2.54 -11.44 0.57
CA LEU A 62 -1.92 -11.83 -0.69
C LEU A 62 -2.43 -13.19 -1.18
N ASP A 63 -2.64 -14.15 -0.26
CA ASP A 63 -3.18 -15.47 -0.61
C ASP A 63 -4.65 -15.39 -1.06
N GLU A 64 -5.46 -14.53 -0.43
CA GLU A 64 -6.90 -14.44 -0.71
C GLU A 64 -7.25 -13.47 -1.85
N VAL A 65 -6.52 -12.36 -1.97
CA VAL A 65 -6.86 -11.24 -2.88
C VAL A 65 -5.75 -10.95 -3.90
N GLY A 66 -4.52 -11.42 -3.67
CA GLY A 66 -3.39 -11.19 -4.57
C GLY A 66 -2.72 -9.82 -4.43
N ALA A 67 -3.31 -8.87 -3.70
CA ALA A 67 -2.73 -7.54 -3.52
C ALA A 67 -3.03 -6.94 -2.15
N ILE A 68 -2.06 -6.16 -1.66
CA ILE A 68 -2.21 -5.32 -0.47
C ILE A 68 -1.45 -4.01 -0.62
N ILE A 69 -2.04 -2.92 -0.12
CA ILE A 69 -1.37 -1.64 0.09
C ILE A 69 -1.44 -1.35 1.59
N CYS A 70 -0.30 -1.28 2.27
CA CYS A 70 -0.24 -1.11 3.72
C CYS A 70 0.91 -0.20 4.16
N GLU A 71 0.86 0.21 5.43
CA GLU A 71 1.95 0.89 6.14
C GLU A 71 3.15 -0.06 6.32
N THR A 72 4.33 0.49 6.60
CA THR A 72 5.49 -0.31 7.04
C THR A 72 5.16 -1.00 8.36
N THR A 73 5.50 -2.29 8.48
CA THR A 73 5.26 -3.07 9.70
C THR A 73 6.57 -3.24 10.48
N GLU A 74 6.50 -3.45 11.79
CA GLU A 74 7.71 -3.57 12.62
C GLU A 74 8.61 -4.74 12.23
N GLY A 75 8.05 -5.76 11.56
CA GLY A 75 8.80 -6.90 11.02
C GLY A 75 9.39 -6.69 9.63
N LEU A 76 8.95 -5.68 8.88
CA LEU A 76 9.37 -5.40 7.50
C LEU A 76 9.86 -3.95 7.37
N ALA A 77 11.17 -3.79 7.13
CA ALA A 77 11.87 -2.51 7.11
C ALA A 77 11.84 -1.74 8.45
N PRO A 78 12.31 -2.35 9.57
CA PRO A 78 12.28 -1.75 10.90
C PRO A 78 13.08 -0.44 11.05
N ALA A 79 14.03 -0.19 10.14
CA ALA A 79 14.88 1.00 10.13
C ALA A 79 14.28 2.19 9.36
N ASP A 80 13.16 2.00 8.67
CA ASP A 80 12.52 2.99 7.78
C ASP A 80 11.38 3.77 8.50
N LYS A 81 11.42 3.82 9.83
CA LYS A 81 10.56 4.67 10.69
C LYS A 81 11.15 6.07 10.83
#